data_AF-A0A450ZCE0-F1
#
_entry.id   AF-A0A450ZCE0-F1
#
_cell.length_a   1.000
_cell.length_b   1.000
_cell.length_c   1.000
_cell.angle_alpha   90.00
_cell.angle_beta   90.00
_cell.angle_gamma   90.00
#
_symmetry.space_group_name_H-M   'P 1'
#
loop_
_entity.id
_entity.type
_entity.pdbx_description
1 polymer ?
#
loop_
_entity_poly.entity_id
_entity_poly.type
_entity_poly.pdbx_seq_one_letter_code
_entity_poly.pdbx_strand_id
1 'polypeptide(L)'
;MQPTALLFALFGPLALPLIFWLYRNYKILLAGEGNDEKKNDRLAHDRERLRAGIEGRKFEARYLRLLGRFLDWLTRFTKDREALAASGARDSWRVRLFGIDPFTEGGYLLCLRLAFFYPVAGFFLGWALGGGGEFSGIEFLPPEEAAWRRWLLLGGIGSFGWLLFKSNRTEGWISLAYSILAVAVAVAVAVAVAVAVASEWLRDRLRSARNIATYWLGFNLFFVSYLLLAIGWALPRIPDEKASVLLLPVFLGLLPLANAALDWLSLGVTRGLLYAIRRGHHSGIMALAWALADILLAFVFLFAIVSLATGLLAGLNALAFAWGGRTLLDLGALFAGLAREPGAREFWWIHFMMLSTLLPTLAHFFIAGGAAALILPDSWRRWILASFDRSDDARWGAFLYASFVPLLALAAPVGLLWGLYLSITAHHGAVGMALLNWARGIAALLDPWL
;
A
#
# COMPACT_ATOMS: atom_id res chain seq x y z
N MET A 1 -0.32 18.58 -19.01
CA MET A 1 0.21 17.93 -20.24
C MET A 1 -0.95 17.22 -20.94
N GLN A 2 -1.12 17.38 -22.25
CA GLN A 2 -2.15 16.64 -22.97
C GLN A 2 -1.80 15.14 -22.97
N PRO A 3 -2.77 14.22 -22.71
CA PRO A 3 -2.51 12.78 -22.61
C PRO A 3 -1.87 12.19 -23.87
N THR A 4 -2.09 12.80 -25.04
CA THR A 4 -1.47 12.45 -26.32
C THR A 4 0.06 12.59 -26.33
N ALA A 5 0.60 13.65 -25.72
CA ALA A 5 2.05 13.87 -25.66
C ALA A 5 2.75 12.88 -24.70
N LEU A 6 2.08 12.52 -23.59
CA LEU A 6 2.59 11.54 -22.64
C LEU A 6 2.58 10.12 -23.22
N LEU A 7 1.52 9.78 -23.96
CA LEU A 7 1.42 8.51 -24.68
C LEU A 7 2.52 8.40 -25.75
N PHE A 8 2.74 9.43 -26.56
CA PHE A 8 3.83 9.42 -27.55
C PHE A 8 5.21 9.30 -26.91
N ALA A 9 5.45 9.98 -25.79
CA ALA A 9 6.72 9.93 -25.06
C ALA A 9 6.97 8.57 -24.37
N LEU A 10 5.91 7.86 -23.94
CA LEU A 10 6.03 6.54 -23.32
C LEU A 10 6.08 5.40 -24.35
N PHE A 11 5.28 5.47 -25.42
CA PHE A 11 5.19 4.41 -26.42
C PHE A 11 6.28 4.51 -27.50
N GLY A 12 6.77 5.70 -27.83
CA GLY A 12 7.86 5.90 -28.80
C GLY A 12 9.13 5.09 -28.46
N PRO A 13 9.66 5.18 -27.23
CA PRO A 13 10.81 4.40 -26.79
C PRO A 13 10.54 2.88 -26.70
N LEU A 14 9.29 2.47 -26.49
CA LEU A 14 8.90 1.05 -26.37
C LEU A 14 8.63 0.39 -27.73
N ALA A 15 8.35 1.16 -28.78
CA ALA A 15 8.05 0.64 -30.11
C ALA A 15 9.24 -0.10 -30.73
N LEU A 16 10.46 0.43 -30.62
CA LEU A 16 11.67 -0.20 -31.18
C LEU A 16 12.00 -1.54 -30.50
N PRO A 17 12.06 -1.64 -29.16
CA PRO A 17 12.20 -2.93 -28.46
C PRO A 17 11.10 -3.94 -28.83
N LEU A 18 9.86 -3.48 -28.96
CA LEU A 18 8.73 -4.33 -29.32
C LEU A 18 8.87 -4.88 -30.75
N ILE A 19 9.19 -4.03 -31.72
CA ILE A 19 9.45 -4.42 -33.11
C ILE A 19 10.60 -5.43 -33.15
N PHE A 20 11.70 -5.17 -32.44
CA PHE A 20 12.83 -6.09 -32.36
C PHE A 20 12.44 -7.44 -31.75
N TRP A 21 11.65 -7.43 -30.67
CA TRP A 21 11.13 -8.63 -30.00
C TRP A 21 10.27 -9.48 -30.95
N LEU A 22 9.29 -8.86 -31.62
CA LEU A 22 8.42 -9.51 -32.59
C LEU A 22 9.22 -10.05 -33.78
N TYR A 23 10.11 -9.24 -34.34
CA TYR A 23 10.96 -9.65 -35.45
C TYR A 23 11.86 -10.83 -35.10
N ARG A 24 12.46 -10.83 -33.90
CA ARG A 24 13.27 -11.94 -33.40
C ARG A 24 12.45 -13.22 -33.32
N ASN A 25 11.27 -13.18 -32.69
CA ASN A 25 10.42 -14.37 -32.57
C ASN A 25 9.93 -14.86 -33.93
N TYR A 26 9.62 -13.95 -34.85
CA TYR A 26 9.28 -14.28 -36.24
C TYR A 26 10.43 -15.03 -36.92
N LYS A 27 11.67 -14.51 -36.80
CA LYS A 27 12.86 -15.15 -37.37
C LYS A 27 13.14 -16.54 -36.81
N ILE A 28 12.86 -16.78 -35.53
CA ILE A 28 13.09 -18.09 -34.90
C ILE A 28 12.00 -19.10 -35.29
N LEU A 29 10.73 -18.68 -35.32
CA LEU A 29 9.59 -19.59 -35.39
C LEU A 29 8.97 -19.74 -36.77
N LEU A 30 9.09 -18.72 -37.65
CA LEU A 30 8.36 -18.66 -38.92
C LEU A 30 9.26 -18.49 -40.15
N ALA A 31 10.47 -17.95 -40.00
CA ALA A 31 11.36 -17.79 -41.13
C ALA A 31 11.90 -19.16 -41.61
N GLY A 32 11.88 -19.36 -42.93
CA GLY A 32 12.52 -20.49 -43.59
C GLY A 32 14.05 -20.44 -43.47
N GLU A 33 14.68 -21.57 -43.76
CA GLU A 33 16.14 -21.70 -43.78
C GLU A 33 16.76 -20.84 -44.88
N GLY A 34 17.84 -20.13 -44.53
CA GLY A 34 18.60 -19.33 -45.50
C GLY A 34 19.85 -20.04 -45.97
N ASN A 35 20.66 -19.37 -46.79
CA ASN A 35 21.91 -19.96 -47.33
C ASN A 35 23.07 -20.06 -46.32
N ASP A 36 22.91 -19.53 -45.10
CA ASP A 36 23.95 -19.54 -44.06
C ASP A 36 23.65 -20.65 -43.03
N GLU A 37 24.37 -21.75 -43.16
CA GLU A 37 24.21 -22.96 -42.32
C GLU A 37 24.42 -22.64 -40.82
N LYS A 38 25.45 -21.87 -40.47
CA LYS A 38 25.72 -21.47 -39.07
C LYS A 38 24.61 -20.61 -38.49
N LYS A 39 23.91 -19.84 -39.32
CA LYS A 39 22.75 -19.06 -38.89
C LYS A 39 21.53 -19.95 -38.70
N ASN A 40 21.30 -20.91 -39.59
CA ASN A 40 20.21 -21.87 -39.48
C ASN A 40 20.35 -22.72 -38.21
N ASP A 41 21.56 -23.21 -37.90
CA ASP A 41 21.86 -23.97 -36.68
C ASP A 41 21.53 -23.17 -35.41
N ARG A 42 21.92 -21.88 -35.37
CA ARG A 42 21.60 -20.98 -34.26
C ARG A 42 20.10 -20.80 -34.09
N LEU A 43 19.36 -20.62 -35.19
CA LEU A 43 17.91 -20.48 -35.16
C LEU A 43 17.21 -21.77 -34.74
N ALA A 44 17.71 -22.94 -35.16
CA ALA A 44 17.20 -24.24 -34.74
C ALA A 44 17.35 -24.43 -33.22
N HIS A 45 18.53 -24.12 -32.66
CA HIS A 45 18.77 -24.17 -31.22
C HIS A 45 17.87 -23.20 -30.43
N ASP A 46 17.69 -21.98 -30.93
CA ASP A 46 16.79 -20.99 -30.31
C ASP A 46 15.32 -21.44 -30.39
N ARG A 47 14.93 -22.11 -31.49
CA ARG A 47 13.59 -22.68 -31.69
C ARG A 47 13.32 -23.81 -30.70
N GLU A 48 14.26 -24.72 -30.50
CA GLU A 48 14.18 -25.77 -29.48
C GLU A 48 14.06 -25.17 -28.07
N ARG A 49 14.84 -24.13 -27.76
CA ARG A 49 14.76 -23.43 -26.47
C ARG A 49 13.38 -22.81 -26.23
N LEU A 50 12.78 -22.20 -27.25
CA LEU A 50 11.43 -21.64 -27.19
C LEU A 50 10.39 -22.75 -27.04
N ARG A 51 10.49 -23.83 -27.81
CA ARG A 51 9.59 -25.00 -27.72
C ARG A 51 9.64 -25.63 -26.32
N ALA A 52 10.83 -25.90 -25.79
CA ALA A 52 11.03 -26.37 -24.42
C ALA A 52 10.52 -25.35 -23.38
N GLY A 53 10.52 -24.06 -23.73
CA GLY A 53 9.94 -23.00 -22.91
C GLY A 53 8.42 -23.02 -22.85
N ILE A 54 7.77 -23.30 -23.98
CA ILE A 54 6.33 -23.50 -24.10
C ILE A 54 5.95 -24.78 -23.33
N GLU A 55 6.62 -25.89 -23.61
CA GLU A 55 6.40 -27.18 -22.95
C GLU A 55 6.52 -27.10 -21.44
N GLY A 56 7.62 -26.55 -20.93
CA GLY A 56 7.87 -26.41 -19.50
C GLY A 56 7.13 -25.25 -18.82
N ARG A 57 6.19 -24.58 -19.50
CA ARG A 57 5.45 -23.42 -18.99
C ARG A 57 6.36 -22.37 -18.33
N LYS A 58 7.51 -22.06 -18.96
CA LYS A 58 8.57 -21.24 -18.33
C LYS A 58 8.06 -19.87 -17.84
N PHE A 59 7.09 -19.27 -18.54
CA PHE A 59 6.48 -18.00 -18.15
C PHE A 59 5.63 -18.13 -16.88
N GLU A 60 4.73 -19.10 -16.82
CA GLU A 60 3.91 -19.40 -15.63
C GLU A 60 4.81 -19.68 -14.42
N ALA A 61 5.85 -20.50 -14.61
CA ALA A 61 6.82 -20.81 -13.56
C ALA A 61 7.64 -19.58 -13.13
N ARG A 62 7.91 -18.63 -14.03
CA ARG A 62 8.61 -17.37 -13.68
C ARG A 62 7.69 -16.44 -12.90
N TYR A 63 6.43 -16.35 -13.30
CA TYR A 63 5.38 -15.61 -12.60
C TYR A 63 5.20 -16.13 -11.17
N LEU A 64 4.94 -17.44 -11.00
CA LEU A 64 4.76 -18.05 -9.69
C LEU A 64 6.01 -17.94 -8.80
N ARG A 65 7.22 -17.94 -9.38
CA ARG A 65 8.47 -17.67 -8.64
C ARG A 65 8.60 -16.21 -8.21
N LEU A 66 8.12 -15.25 -8.99
CA LEU A 66 8.10 -13.83 -8.59
C LEU A 66 7.08 -13.60 -7.48
N LEU A 67 5.85 -14.12 -7.65
CA LEU A 67 4.81 -14.12 -6.64
C LEU A 67 5.29 -14.78 -5.34
N GLY A 68 5.95 -15.94 -5.43
CA GLY A 68 6.54 -16.63 -4.29
C GLY A 68 7.60 -15.77 -3.58
N ARG A 69 8.51 -15.15 -4.33
CA ARG A 69 9.52 -14.23 -3.75
C ARG A 69 8.91 -13.03 -3.07
N PHE A 70 7.86 -12.45 -3.64
CA PHE A 70 7.13 -11.34 -3.04
C PHE A 70 6.45 -11.75 -1.73
N LEU A 71 5.71 -12.86 -1.72
CA LEU A 71 5.09 -13.39 -0.50
C LEU A 71 6.14 -13.76 0.55
N ASP A 72 7.26 -14.35 0.16
CA ASP A 72 8.36 -14.70 1.06
C ASP A 72 9.08 -13.45 1.62
N TRP A 73 9.11 -12.34 0.86
CA TRP A 73 9.57 -11.04 1.36
C TRP A 73 8.58 -10.45 2.36
N LEU A 74 7.28 -10.49 2.04
CA LEU A 74 6.22 -9.99 2.91
C LEU A 74 6.21 -10.74 4.25
N THR A 75 6.26 -12.07 4.22
CA THR A 75 6.32 -12.94 5.42
C THR A 75 7.56 -12.70 6.28
N ARG A 76 8.70 -12.32 5.67
CA ARG A 76 9.89 -11.90 6.44
C ARG A 76 9.67 -10.59 7.16
N PHE A 77 8.95 -9.66 6.55
CA PHE A 77 8.67 -8.36 7.14
C PHE A 77 7.63 -8.46 8.26
N THR A 78 6.59 -9.29 8.06
CA THR A 78 5.55 -9.59 9.06
C THR A 78 6.00 -10.59 10.12
N LYS A 79 7.08 -11.36 9.89
CA LYS A 79 7.60 -12.39 10.81
C LYS A 79 6.57 -13.48 11.18
N ASP A 80 5.73 -13.87 10.26
CA ASP A 80 4.59 -14.77 10.51
C ASP A 80 4.63 -16.09 9.73
N ARG A 81 5.83 -16.47 9.26
CA ARG A 81 6.05 -17.67 8.45
C ARG A 81 5.48 -18.95 9.09
N GLU A 82 5.73 -19.14 10.38
CA GLU A 82 5.27 -20.32 11.13
C GLU A 82 3.76 -20.30 11.33
N ALA A 83 3.18 -19.13 11.64
CA ALA A 83 1.73 -18.97 11.80
C ALA A 83 0.98 -19.30 10.51
N LEU A 84 1.49 -18.82 9.37
CA LEU A 84 0.92 -19.14 8.05
C LEU A 84 1.07 -20.62 7.70
N ALA A 85 2.21 -21.25 8.02
CA ALA A 85 2.42 -22.67 7.78
C ALA A 85 1.45 -23.53 8.62
N ALA A 86 1.28 -23.20 9.91
CA ALA A 86 0.39 -23.91 10.82
C ALA A 86 -1.10 -23.72 10.47
N SER A 87 -1.46 -22.62 9.81
CA SER A 87 -2.86 -22.33 9.45
C SER A 87 -3.48 -23.32 8.46
N GLY A 88 -2.67 -23.95 7.60
CA GLY A 88 -3.16 -24.85 6.55
C GLY A 88 -3.83 -26.13 7.06
N ALA A 89 -3.63 -26.48 8.34
CA ALA A 89 -4.24 -27.66 8.97
C ALA A 89 -5.57 -27.34 9.69
N ARG A 90 -6.00 -26.07 9.72
CA ARG A 90 -7.22 -25.65 10.43
C ARG A 90 -8.41 -25.66 9.49
N ASP A 91 -9.52 -26.30 9.90
CA ASP A 91 -10.79 -26.14 9.18
C ASP A 91 -11.45 -24.82 9.60
N SER A 92 -11.33 -23.81 8.73
CA SER A 92 -11.97 -22.52 8.89
C SER A 92 -12.39 -21.96 7.53
N TRP A 93 -13.41 -21.10 7.51
CA TRP A 93 -13.86 -20.47 6.26
C TRP A 93 -12.74 -19.70 5.53
N ARG A 94 -11.78 -19.14 6.30
CA ARG A 94 -10.62 -18.43 5.77
C ARG A 94 -9.69 -19.35 4.99
N VAL A 95 -9.38 -20.51 5.57
CA VAL A 95 -8.54 -21.54 4.94
C VAL A 95 -9.24 -22.14 3.73
N ARG A 96 -10.57 -22.33 3.77
CA ARG A 96 -11.34 -22.77 2.60
C ARG A 96 -11.32 -21.76 1.45
N LEU A 97 -11.35 -20.46 1.77
CA LEU A 97 -11.36 -19.40 0.78
C LEU A 97 -9.97 -19.10 0.21
N PHE A 98 -8.94 -19.02 1.05
CA PHE A 98 -7.60 -18.56 0.66
C PHE A 98 -6.53 -19.66 0.62
N GLY A 99 -6.87 -20.87 1.08
CA GLY A 99 -5.91 -21.96 1.31
C GLY A 99 -5.05 -21.79 2.55
N ILE A 100 -5.13 -20.65 3.26
CA ILE A 100 -4.40 -20.30 4.49
C ILE A 100 -5.26 -19.37 5.36
N ASP A 101 -4.85 -19.12 6.61
CA ASP A 101 -5.37 -17.97 7.37
C ASP A 101 -4.44 -16.76 7.14
N PRO A 102 -4.84 -15.77 6.32
CA PRO A 102 -3.99 -14.63 6.00
C PRO A 102 -4.10 -13.52 7.05
N PHE A 103 -4.80 -13.73 8.17
CA PHE A 103 -4.96 -12.72 9.23
C PHE A 103 -4.04 -13.04 10.39
N THR A 104 -2.81 -12.55 10.30
CA THR A 104 -1.76 -12.83 11.29
C THR A 104 -1.51 -11.63 12.18
N GLU A 105 -1.06 -11.91 13.39
CA GLU A 105 -0.56 -10.94 14.35
C GLU A 105 0.61 -10.12 13.79
N GLY A 106 1.56 -10.79 13.13
CA GLY A 106 2.69 -10.16 12.50
C GLY A 106 2.30 -9.17 11.39
N GLY A 107 1.24 -9.49 10.63
CA GLY A 107 0.61 -8.57 9.68
C GLY A 107 0.00 -7.35 10.37
N TYR A 108 -0.65 -7.54 11.51
CA TYR A 108 -1.25 -6.43 12.25
C TYR A 108 -0.20 -5.48 12.81
N LEU A 109 0.88 -6.01 13.41
CA LEU A 109 1.99 -5.20 13.92
C LEU A 109 2.69 -4.40 12.81
N LEU A 110 2.72 -4.92 11.59
CA LEU A 110 3.17 -4.19 10.41
C LEU A 110 2.25 -3.01 10.12
N CYS A 111 0.96 -3.28 9.91
CA CYS A 111 -0.05 -2.26 9.61
C CYS A 111 -0.05 -1.17 10.68
N LEU A 112 0.13 -1.53 11.95
CA LEU A 112 0.26 -0.57 13.03
C LEU A 112 1.43 0.39 12.83
N ARG A 113 2.65 -0.13 12.64
CA ARG A 113 3.84 0.70 12.45
C ARG A 113 3.68 1.65 11.27
N LEU A 114 3.09 1.14 10.20
CA LEU A 114 2.82 1.91 8.98
C LEU A 114 1.76 3.00 9.21
N ALA A 115 0.68 2.69 9.92
CA ALA A 115 -0.38 3.64 10.22
C ALA A 115 0.11 4.81 11.10
N PHE A 116 1.08 4.60 11.98
CA PHE A 116 1.75 5.71 12.69
C PHE A 116 2.73 6.46 11.79
N PHE A 117 3.41 5.76 10.87
CA PHE A 117 4.45 6.34 10.04
C PHE A 117 3.91 7.25 8.94
N TYR A 118 2.88 6.83 8.18
CA TYR A 118 2.41 7.55 7.00
C TYR A 118 1.84 8.96 7.27
N PRO A 119 0.96 9.20 8.26
CA PRO A 119 0.43 10.54 8.50
C PRO A 119 1.55 11.50 8.93
N VAL A 120 2.49 11.01 9.74
CA VAL A 120 3.69 11.76 10.15
C VAL A 120 4.57 12.07 8.94
N ALA A 121 4.85 11.06 8.10
CA ALA A 121 5.63 11.24 6.88
C ALA A 121 4.96 12.23 5.91
N GLY A 122 3.64 12.14 5.71
CA GLY A 122 2.88 13.03 4.85
C GLY A 122 2.93 14.49 5.34
N PHE A 123 2.79 14.71 6.64
CA PHE A 123 2.92 16.02 7.26
C PHE A 123 4.33 16.62 7.05
N PHE A 124 5.37 15.87 7.43
CA PHE A 124 6.75 16.36 7.32
C PHE A 124 7.20 16.54 5.87
N LEU A 125 6.79 15.67 4.94
CA LEU A 125 7.08 15.81 3.51
C LEU A 125 6.35 17.02 2.91
N GLY A 126 5.08 17.23 3.27
CA GLY A 126 4.30 18.39 2.86
C GLY A 126 4.97 19.70 3.30
N TRP A 127 5.43 19.75 4.55
CA TRP A 127 6.19 20.90 5.07
C TRP A 127 7.57 21.05 4.40
N ALA A 128 8.33 19.97 4.23
CA ALA A 128 9.65 20.00 3.58
C ALA A 128 9.61 20.67 2.20
N LEU A 129 8.52 20.42 1.47
CA LEU A 129 8.31 20.89 0.11
C LEU A 129 7.64 22.26 0.03
N GLY A 130 7.51 22.97 1.15
CA GLY A 130 6.99 24.34 1.17
C GLY A 130 5.54 24.46 1.65
N GLY A 131 4.98 23.47 2.36
CA GLY A 131 3.72 23.63 3.09
C GLY A 131 3.86 24.54 4.30
N GLY A 132 2.76 25.11 4.79
CA GLY A 132 2.74 26.04 5.93
C GLY A 132 3.17 25.44 7.26
N GLY A 133 3.27 24.10 7.36
CA GLY A 133 3.59 23.45 8.63
C GLY A 133 2.44 23.50 9.62
N GLU A 134 1.26 23.86 9.13
CA GLU A 134 0.03 23.94 9.89
C GLU A 134 -0.69 22.59 9.90
N PHE A 135 -1.27 22.26 11.04
CA PHE A 135 -2.19 21.14 11.19
C PHE A 135 -3.55 21.69 11.62
N SER A 136 -4.49 21.78 10.68
CA SER A 136 -5.84 22.32 10.91
C SER A 136 -5.88 23.67 11.63
N GLY A 137 -5.02 24.61 11.19
CA GLY A 137 -4.92 25.95 11.78
C GLY A 137 -3.98 26.07 12.99
N ILE A 138 -3.31 24.99 13.39
CA ILE A 138 -2.25 25.00 14.40
C ILE A 138 -0.89 25.04 13.70
N GLU A 139 -0.11 26.08 13.92
CA GLU A 139 1.30 26.11 13.47
C GLU A 139 2.14 25.10 14.27
N PHE A 140 2.51 23.99 13.63
CA PHE A 140 3.37 22.96 14.23
C PHE A 140 4.84 23.15 13.88
N LEU A 141 5.08 23.64 12.67
CA LEU A 141 6.39 23.96 12.16
C LEU A 141 6.34 25.35 11.54
N PRO A 142 7.41 26.15 11.67
CA PRO A 142 7.42 27.51 11.17
C PRO A 142 7.17 27.55 9.64
N PRO A 143 6.24 28.40 9.16
CA PRO A 143 5.84 28.49 7.75
C PRO A 143 6.92 29.16 6.89
N GLU A 144 7.80 29.97 7.48
CA GLU A 144 8.75 30.84 6.77
C GLU A 144 10.23 30.43 6.91
N GLU A 145 10.53 29.13 6.89
CA GLU A 145 11.93 28.71 6.78
C GLU A 145 12.39 28.52 5.34
N ALA A 146 13.56 29.08 5.02
CA ALA A 146 14.29 28.81 3.77
C ALA A 146 14.43 27.29 3.56
N ALA A 147 14.19 26.80 2.35
CA ALA A 147 14.07 25.37 2.05
C ALA A 147 15.23 24.51 2.62
N TRP A 148 16.46 25.04 2.62
CA TRP A 148 17.63 24.34 3.18
C TRP A 148 17.54 24.11 4.71
N ARG A 149 16.91 25.00 5.47
CA ARG A 149 16.71 24.84 6.92
C ARG A 149 15.69 23.74 7.22
N ARG A 150 14.65 23.61 6.39
CA ARG A 150 13.68 22.50 6.48
C ARG A 150 14.35 21.15 6.28
N TRP A 151 15.20 21.03 5.26
CA TRP A 151 15.97 19.81 5.01
C TRP A 151 17.03 19.54 6.08
N LEU A 152 17.64 20.57 6.69
CA LEU A 152 18.52 20.39 7.84
C LEU A 152 17.77 19.91 9.09
N LEU A 153 16.58 20.43 9.37
CA LEU A 153 15.74 19.96 10.48
C LEU A 153 15.30 18.50 10.27
N LEU A 154 14.86 18.14 9.06
CA LEU A 154 14.56 16.75 8.70
C LEU A 154 15.79 15.84 8.75
N GLY A 155 16.94 16.36 8.29
CA GLY A 155 18.23 15.70 8.41
C GLY A 155 18.61 15.47 9.88
N GLY A 156 18.36 16.44 10.76
CA GLY A 156 18.55 16.33 12.20
C GLY A 156 17.64 15.28 12.83
N ILE A 157 16.34 15.28 12.50
CA ILE A 157 15.36 14.28 12.95
C ILE A 157 15.75 12.87 12.47
N GLY A 158 16.14 12.74 11.19
CA GLY A 158 16.59 11.48 10.61
C GLY A 158 17.89 10.98 11.24
N SER A 159 18.85 11.88 11.48
CA SER A 159 20.11 11.58 12.16
C SER A 159 19.87 11.13 13.60
N PHE A 160 18.98 11.81 14.31
CA PHE A 160 18.55 11.41 15.66
C PHE A 160 17.91 10.03 15.69
N GLY A 161 16.96 9.76 14.77
CA GLY A 161 16.34 8.44 14.65
C GLY A 161 17.37 7.34 14.33
N TRP A 162 18.36 7.64 13.49
CA TRP A 162 19.46 6.73 13.17
C TRP A 162 20.38 6.49 14.38
N LEU A 163 20.69 7.53 15.15
CA LEU A 163 21.50 7.44 16.37
C LEU A 163 20.80 6.61 17.46
N LEU A 164 19.48 6.77 17.64
CA LEU A 164 18.67 5.93 18.53
C LEU A 164 18.62 4.47 18.06
N PHE A 165 18.38 4.24 16.77
CA PHE A 165 18.39 2.91 16.18
C PHE A 165 19.74 2.22 16.39
N LYS A 166 20.85 2.96 16.26
CA LYS A 166 22.20 2.45 16.53
C LYS A 166 22.44 2.20 18.01
N SER A 167 21.98 3.09 18.89
CA SER A 167 22.03 2.91 20.34
C SER A 167 21.39 1.58 20.78
N ASN A 168 20.20 1.26 20.26
CA ASN A 168 19.45 0.04 20.57
C ASN A 168 20.00 -1.24 19.94
N ARG A 169 21.04 -1.12 19.10
CA ARG A 169 21.73 -2.24 18.44
C ARG A 169 23.16 -2.43 18.92
N THR A 170 23.63 -1.61 19.86
CA THR A 170 24.98 -1.67 20.40
C THR A 170 24.92 -1.90 21.90
N GLU A 171 25.88 -2.64 22.45
CA GLU A 171 25.98 -2.92 23.88
C GLU A 171 27.15 -2.15 24.51
N GLY A 172 27.07 -1.86 25.80
CA GLY A 172 28.12 -1.19 26.57
C GLY A 172 28.21 0.33 26.35
N TRP A 173 29.40 0.90 26.57
CA TRP A 173 29.63 2.35 26.62
C TRP A 173 29.32 3.10 25.30
N ILE A 174 29.34 2.38 24.17
CA ILE A 174 29.01 2.91 22.84
C ILE A 174 27.51 3.23 22.73
N SER A 175 26.65 2.40 23.33
CA SER A 175 25.21 2.67 23.44
C SER A 175 24.95 3.92 24.30
N LEU A 176 25.73 4.09 25.37
CA LEU A 176 25.65 5.26 26.24
C LEU A 176 26.02 6.56 25.50
N ALA A 177 27.07 6.50 24.67
CA ALA A 177 27.50 7.64 23.84
C ALA A 177 26.45 8.02 22.79
N TYR A 178 25.84 7.04 22.10
CA TYR A 178 24.73 7.29 21.18
C TYR A 178 23.49 7.84 21.89
N SER A 179 23.21 7.38 23.11
CA SER A 179 22.08 7.86 23.92
C SER A 179 22.27 9.29 24.41
N ILE A 180 23.48 9.68 24.83
CA ILE A 180 23.80 11.05 25.24
C ILE A 180 23.71 12.00 24.03
N LEU A 181 24.25 11.59 22.88
CA LEU A 181 24.18 12.37 21.64
C LEU A 181 22.73 12.50 21.13
N ALA A 182 21.92 11.45 21.30
CA ALA A 182 20.49 11.50 21.02
C ALA A 182 19.78 12.48 21.97
N VAL A 183 20.01 12.40 23.29
CA VAL A 183 19.39 13.30 24.27
C VAL A 183 19.72 14.77 24.01
N ALA A 184 20.94 15.09 23.57
CA ALA A 184 21.32 16.44 23.17
C ALA A 184 20.52 16.98 21.96
N VAL A 185 20.11 16.09 21.05
CA VAL A 185 19.24 16.42 19.90
C VAL A 185 17.75 16.36 20.27
N ALA A 186 17.38 15.58 21.29
CA ALA A 186 16.01 15.34 21.75
C ALA A 186 15.36 16.54 22.47
N VAL A 187 16.16 17.44 23.07
CA VAL A 187 15.64 18.66 23.73
C VAL A 187 14.89 19.58 22.74
N ALA A 188 15.07 19.39 21.43
CA ALA A 188 14.34 20.11 20.38
C ALA A 188 13.14 19.35 19.79
N VAL A 189 12.95 18.03 20.04
CA VAL A 189 11.98 17.19 19.31
C VAL A 189 11.33 16.12 20.21
N ALA A 190 10.52 16.53 21.18
CA ALA A 190 9.98 15.64 22.23
C ALA A 190 8.93 14.60 21.77
N VAL A 191 8.26 14.80 20.63
CA VAL A 191 7.08 14.00 20.24
C VAL A 191 7.45 12.72 19.46
N ALA A 192 8.50 12.76 18.63
CA ALA A 192 8.93 11.60 17.84
C ALA A 192 9.56 10.48 18.69
N VAL A 193 10.21 10.86 19.80
CA VAL A 193 10.83 9.93 20.76
C VAL A 193 9.79 9.05 21.42
N ALA A 194 8.65 9.61 21.80
CA ALA A 194 7.59 8.88 22.50
C ALA A 194 7.02 7.73 21.65
N VAL A 195 6.81 7.96 20.34
CA VAL A 195 6.24 6.96 19.42
C VAL A 195 7.25 5.85 19.11
N ALA A 196 8.52 6.19 18.88
CA ALA A 196 9.57 5.21 18.60
C ALA A 196 9.84 4.30 19.81
N VAL A 197 9.97 4.89 21.00
CA VAL A 197 10.20 4.16 22.27
C VAL A 197 8.99 3.30 22.63
N ALA A 198 7.76 3.79 22.46
CA ALA A 198 6.56 2.97 22.66
C ALA A 198 6.51 1.78 21.70
N SER A 199 6.88 1.96 20.43
CA SER A 199 6.84 0.89 19.42
C SER A 199 7.88 -0.23 19.64
N GLU A 200 9.05 0.12 20.18
CA GLU A 200 10.13 -0.83 20.49
C GLU A 200 9.93 -1.52 21.84
N TRP A 201 9.53 -0.78 22.88
CA TRP A 201 9.11 -1.35 24.17
C TRP A 201 8.00 -2.39 24.01
N LEU A 202 7.09 -2.14 23.06
CA LEU A 202 5.97 -3.03 22.78
C LEU A 202 6.37 -4.33 22.05
N ARG A 203 7.41 -4.26 21.22
CA ARG A 203 7.95 -5.40 20.46
C ARG A 203 8.54 -6.47 21.38
N ASP A 204 9.12 -6.06 22.50
CA ASP A 204 9.83 -6.95 23.41
C ASP A 204 8.91 -7.65 24.42
N ARG A 205 7.71 -7.08 24.68
CA ARG A 205 6.77 -7.60 25.70
C ARG A 205 5.69 -8.54 25.15
N LEU A 206 5.50 -8.62 23.84
CA LEU A 206 4.37 -9.31 23.22
C LEU A 206 4.83 -10.55 22.44
N ARG A 207 4.87 -11.71 23.11
CA ARG A 207 5.18 -13.02 22.51
C ARG A 207 3.98 -13.97 22.36
N SER A 208 2.78 -13.54 22.74
CA SER A 208 1.57 -14.39 22.75
C SER A 208 0.34 -13.63 22.26
N ALA A 209 -0.44 -14.26 21.38
CA ALA A 209 -1.68 -13.72 20.81
C ALA A 209 -2.70 -13.25 21.88
N ARG A 210 -2.75 -13.93 23.03
CA ARG A 210 -3.61 -13.52 24.16
C ARG A 210 -3.11 -12.24 24.82
N ASN A 211 -1.80 -12.10 25.00
CA ASN A 211 -1.19 -10.89 25.58
C ASN A 211 -1.33 -9.69 24.64
N ILE A 212 -1.40 -9.96 23.35
CA ILE A 212 -1.61 -8.95 22.31
C ILE A 212 -3.05 -8.46 22.35
N ALA A 213 -4.04 -9.35 22.35
CA ALA A 213 -5.44 -8.96 22.52
C ALA A 213 -5.68 -8.17 23.81
N THR A 214 -5.08 -8.59 24.94
CA THR A 214 -5.19 -7.88 26.22
C THR A 214 -4.47 -6.53 26.21
N TYR A 215 -3.26 -6.44 25.63
CA TYR A 215 -2.57 -5.18 25.43
C TYR A 215 -3.39 -4.24 24.54
N TRP A 216 -3.99 -4.75 23.47
CA TRP A 216 -4.81 -3.96 22.56
C TRP A 216 -6.05 -3.44 23.23
N LEU A 217 -6.74 -4.28 24.00
CA LEU A 217 -7.86 -3.85 24.81
C LEU A 217 -7.39 -2.75 25.77
N GLY A 218 -6.27 -2.96 26.48
CA GLY A 218 -5.72 -1.98 27.42
C GLY A 218 -5.26 -0.66 26.79
N PHE A 219 -4.62 -0.70 25.62
CA PHE A 219 -4.13 0.47 24.89
C PHE A 219 -5.28 1.29 24.30
N ASN A 220 -6.26 0.62 23.67
CA ASN A 220 -7.48 1.28 23.20
C ASN A 220 -8.24 1.87 24.40
N LEU A 221 -8.40 1.10 25.49
CA LEU A 221 -9.08 1.57 26.70
C LEU A 221 -8.35 2.77 27.32
N PHE A 222 -7.01 2.75 27.36
CA PHE A 222 -6.19 3.86 27.85
C PHE A 222 -6.37 5.12 26.98
N PHE A 223 -6.25 5.01 25.66
CA PHE A 223 -6.40 6.16 24.77
C PHE A 223 -7.83 6.70 24.77
N VAL A 224 -8.84 5.82 24.78
CA VAL A 224 -10.24 6.23 24.93
C VAL A 224 -10.46 6.91 26.27
N SER A 225 -9.94 6.35 27.38
CA SER A 225 -10.07 6.96 28.70
C SER A 225 -9.34 8.30 28.79
N TYR A 226 -8.15 8.41 28.21
CA TYR A 226 -7.37 9.64 28.11
C TYR A 226 -8.13 10.69 27.30
N LEU A 227 -8.73 10.32 26.16
CA LEU A 227 -9.54 11.22 25.35
C LEU A 227 -10.81 11.66 26.08
N LEU A 228 -11.49 10.75 26.77
CA LEU A 228 -12.66 11.09 27.59
C LEU A 228 -12.29 12.05 28.74
N LEU A 229 -11.14 11.83 29.39
CA LEU A 229 -10.61 12.76 30.40
C LEU A 229 -10.19 14.10 29.79
N ALA A 230 -9.51 14.08 28.65
CA ALA A 230 -9.09 15.29 27.95
C ALA A 230 -10.29 16.13 27.50
N ILE A 231 -11.33 15.51 26.96
CA ILE A 231 -12.53 16.20 26.47
C ILE A 231 -13.47 16.58 27.62
N GLY A 232 -13.73 15.68 28.56
CA GLY A 232 -14.67 15.93 29.66
C GLY A 232 -14.10 16.80 30.79
N TRP A 233 -12.78 16.79 31.01
CA TRP A 233 -12.15 17.50 32.12
C TRP A 233 -11.23 18.64 31.67
N ALA A 234 -10.36 18.42 30.68
CA ALA A 234 -9.37 19.44 30.28
C ALA A 234 -9.95 20.50 29.32
N LEU A 235 -10.73 20.09 28.32
CA LEU A 235 -11.25 20.97 27.26
C LEU A 235 -12.07 22.16 27.79
N PRO A 236 -12.96 22.01 28.80
CA PRO A 236 -13.70 23.16 29.35
C PRO A 236 -12.82 24.15 30.15
N ARG A 237 -11.56 23.80 30.43
CA ARG A 237 -10.66 24.53 31.35
C ARG A 237 -9.45 25.14 30.65
N ILE A 238 -9.23 24.84 29.37
CA ILE A 238 -8.10 25.36 28.59
C ILE A 238 -8.55 26.53 27.71
N PRO A 239 -7.71 27.57 27.54
CA PRO A 239 -7.96 28.64 26.59
C PRO A 239 -8.10 28.11 25.16
N ASP A 240 -8.89 28.78 24.33
CA ASP A 240 -9.23 28.35 22.96
C ASP A 240 -8.00 28.11 22.09
N GLU A 241 -6.99 28.97 22.21
CA GLU A 241 -5.70 28.87 21.53
C GLU A 241 -4.92 27.57 21.85
N LYS A 242 -5.26 26.89 22.96
CA LYS A 242 -4.63 25.63 23.42
C LYS A 242 -5.53 24.42 23.27
N ALA A 243 -6.82 24.59 22.97
CA ALA A 243 -7.77 23.48 22.77
C ALA A 243 -7.32 22.53 21.64
N SER A 244 -6.65 23.12 20.65
CA SER A 244 -6.09 22.48 19.48
C SER A 244 -4.98 21.46 19.81
N VAL A 245 -4.30 21.58 20.97
CA VAL A 245 -3.33 20.59 21.46
C VAL A 245 -3.98 19.22 21.72
N LEU A 246 -5.29 19.19 22.01
CA LEU A 246 -6.06 17.94 22.20
C LEU A 246 -6.31 17.19 20.89
N LEU A 247 -6.00 17.78 19.72
CA LEU A 247 -6.00 17.08 18.44
C LEU A 247 -4.77 16.18 18.27
N LEU A 248 -3.65 16.47 18.96
CA LEU A 248 -2.42 15.70 18.82
C LEU A 248 -2.60 14.22 19.21
N PRO A 249 -3.25 13.87 20.33
CA PRO A 249 -3.48 12.48 20.71
C PRO A 249 -4.52 11.77 19.82
N VAL A 250 -5.48 12.51 19.26
CA VAL A 250 -6.42 11.99 18.27
C VAL A 250 -5.69 11.66 16.97
N PHE A 251 -4.84 12.57 16.51
CA PHE A 251 -4.10 12.45 15.25
C PHE A 251 -2.95 11.45 15.33
N LEU A 252 -2.19 11.43 16.42
CA LEU A 252 -1.05 10.54 16.58
C LEU A 252 -1.42 9.21 17.21
N GLY A 253 -2.57 9.09 17.86
CA GLY A 253 -2.99 7.88 18.57
C GLY A 253 -4.21 7.22 17.92
N LEU A 254 -5.37 7.88 18.03
CA LEU A 254 -6.66 7.28 17.67
C LEU A 254 -6.80 7.00 16.17
N LEU A 255 -6.45 7.96 15.31
CA LEU A 255 -6.56 7.81 13.86
C LEU A 255 -5.63 6.71 13.30
N PRO A 256 -4.32 6.68 13.62
CA PRO A 256 -3.42 5.59 13.23
C PRO A 256 -3.92 4.22 13.71
N LEU A 257 -4.46 4.16 14.92
CA LEU A 257 -4.94 2.91 15.51
C LEU A 257 -6.17 2.37 14.76
N ALA A 258 -7.12 3.24 14.48
CA ALA A 258 -8.30 2.96 13.67
C ALA A 258 -7.88 2.53 12.23
N ASN A 259 -6.91 3.24 11.65
CA ASN A 259 -6.38 2.93 10.32
C ASN A 259 -5.68 1.57 10.28
N ALA A 260 -4.88 1.24 11.30
CA ALA A 260 -4.15 -0.02 11.38
C ALA A 260 -5.05 -1.26 11.33
N ALA A 261 -6.25 -1.18 11.90
CA ALA A 261 -7.22 -2.27 11.88
C ALA A 261 -7.77 -2.52 10.46
N LEU A 262 -8.13 -1.45 9.75
CA LEU A 262 -8.59 -1.53 8.36
C LEU A 262 -7.46 -1.91 7.40
N ASP A 263 -6.26 -1.36 7.59
CA ASP A 263 -5.04 -1.75 6.86
C ASP A 263 -4.75 -3.24 7.03
N TRP A 264 -4.92 -3.79 8.23
CA TRP A 264 -4.71 -5.20 8.50
C TRP A 264 -5.75 -6.10 7.84
N LEU A 265 -7.01 -5.66 7.85
CA LEU A 265 -8.08 -6.36 7.15
C LEU A 265 -7.84 -6.36 5.64
N SER A 266 -7.50 -5.20 5.07
CA SER A 266 -7.13 -5.04 3.65
C SER A 266 -5.92 -5.90 3.27
N LEU A 267 -4.84 -5.83 4.05
CA LEU A 267 -3.63 -6.64 3.84
C LEU A 267 -3.95 -8.14 3.92
N GLY A 268 -4.78 -8.55 4.89
CA GLY A 268 -5.18 -9.94 5.07
C GLY A 268 -5.94 -10.48 3.86
N VAL A 269 -6.92 -9.73 3.34
CA VAL A 269 -7.64 -10.15 2.12
C VAL A 269 -6.72 -10.18 0.91
N THR A 270 -6.00 -9.08 0.65
CA THR A 270 -5.03 -8.95 -0.44
C THR A 270 -4.04 -10.12 -0.46
N ARG A 271 -3.46 -10.44 0.70
CA ARG A 271 -2.51 -11.54 0.88
C ARG A 271 -3.17 -12.90 0.68
N GLY A 272 -4.37 -13.10 1.21
CA GLY A 272 -5.15 -14.32 1.02
C GLY A 272 -5.38 -14.63 -0.45
N LEU A 273 -5.80 -13.64 -1.23
CA LEU A 273 -6.00 -13.77 -2.67
C LEU A 273 -4.71 -14.13 -3.41
N LEU A 274 -3.58 -13.51 -3.06
CA LEU A 274 -2.27 -13.85 -3.64
C LEU A 274 -1.83 -15.28 -3.32
N TYR A 275 -2.08 -15.75 -2.10
CA TYR A 275 -1.80 -17.14 -1.72
C TYR A 275 -2.72 -18.13 -2.44
N ALA A 276 -3.98 -17.78 -2.66
CA ALA A 276 -4.91 -18.59 -3.44
C ALA A 276 -4.45 -18.76 -4.89
N ILE A 277 -3.91 -17.69 -5.51
CA ILE A 277 -3.26 -17.77 -6.84
C ILE A 277 -2.02 -18.68 -6.78
N ARG A 278 -1.12 -18.48 -5.80
CA ARG A 278 0.11 -19.27 -5.67
C ARG A 278 -0.15 -20.76 -5.49
N ARG A 279 -1.19 -21.13 -4.75
CA ARG A 279 -1.57 -22.53 -4.47
C ARG A 279 -2.47 -23.14 -5.56
N GLY A 280 -2.76 -22.41 -6.63
CA GLY A 280 -3.61 -22.90 -7.72
C GLY A 280 -5.08 -23.06 -7.36
N HIS A 281 -5.55 -22.49 -6.24
CA HIS A 281 -6.98 -22.47 -5.90
C HIS A 281 -7.77 -21.58 -6.86
N HIS A 282 -7.13 -20.53 -7.38
CA HIS A 282 -7.67 -19.65 -8.41
C HIS A 282 -6.63 -19.48 -9.52
N SER A 283 -6.96 -19.90 -10.74
CA SER A 283 -6.08 -19.81 -11.91
C SER A 283 -6.79 -19.13 -13.09
N GLY A 284 -6.00 -18.60 -14.03
CA GLY A 284 -6.49 -17.98 -15.27
C GLY A 284 -7.52 -16.87 -15.04
N ILE A 285 -8.69 -17.00 -15.65
CA ILE A 285 -9.78 -16.02 -15.60
C ILE A 285 -10.26 -15.80 -14.16
N MET A 286 -10.29 -16.84 -13.33
CA MET A 286 -10.70 -16.71 -11.93
C MET A 286 -9.73 -15.83 -11.14
N ALA A 287 -8.42 -15.90 -11.42
CA ALA A 287 -7.44 -15.02 -10.79
C ALA A 287 -7.64 -13.54 -11.21
N LEU A 288 -8.02 -13.27 -12.46
CA LEU A 288 -8.40 -11.93 -12.90
C LEU A 288 -9.71 -11.45 -12.24
N ALA A 289 -10.70 -12.32 -12.11
CA ALA A 289 -11.95 -11.99 -11.44
C ALA A 289 -11.70 -11.61 -9.96
N TRP A 290 -10.80 -12.31 -9.28
CA TRP A 290 -10.37 -11.96 -7.93
C TRP A 290 -9.56 -10.67 -7.87
N ALA A 291 -8.74 -10.37 -8.88
CA ALA A 291 -8.06 -9.08 -8.98
C ALA A 291 -9.07 -7.92 -9.11
N LEU A 292 -10.14 -8.11 -9.89
CA LEU A 292 -11.24 -7.14 -9.98
C LEU A 292 -12.03 -7.03 -8.67
N ALA A 293 -12.29 -8.16 -8.00
CA ALA A 293 -12.94 -8.16 -6.70
C ALA A 293 -12.11 -7.42 -5.63
N ASP A 294 -10.78 -7.55 -5.66
CA ASP A 294 -9.87 -6.83 -4.77
C ASP A 294 -9.95 -5.30 -4.99
N ILE A 295 -10.14 -4.82 -6.23
CA ILE A 295 -10.37 -3.40 -6.51
C ILE A 295 -11.67 -2.91 -5.88
N LEU A 296 -12.76 -3.66 -6.08
CA LEU A 296 -14.06 -3.31 -5.49
C LEU A 296 -13.96 -3.26 -3.97
N LEU A 297 -13.27 -4.23 -3.39
CA LEU A 297 -13.03 -4.29 -1.96
C LEU A 297 -12.13 -3.15 -1.47
N ALA A 298 -11.13 -2.75 -2.25
CA ALA A 298 -10.28 -1.60 -1.94
C ALA A 298 -11.09 -0.29 -1.92
N PHE A 299 -12.04 -0.11 -2.84
CA PHE A 299 -12.99 1.00 -2.76
C PHE A 299 -13.84 0.91 -1.49
N VAL A 300 -14.37 -0.28 -1.15
CA VAL A 300 -15.10 -0.46 0.11
C VAL A 300 -14.25 -0.08 1.33
N PHE A 301 -12.98 -0.50 1.38
CA PHE A 301 -12.06 -0.11 2.45
C PHE A 301 -11.77 1.39 2.46
N LEU A 302 -11.68 2.03 1.30
CA LEU A 302 -11.50 3.47 1.18
C LEU A 302 -12.71 4.23 1.74
N PHE A 303 -13.94 3.81 1.42
CA PHE A 303 -15.15 4.38 2.03
C PHE A 303 -15.22 4.06 3.53
N ALA A 304 -14.79 2.88 3.96
CA ALA A 304 -14.77 2.49 5.36
C ALA A 304 -13.80 3.35 6.18
N ILE A 305 -12.58 3.60 5.69
CA ILE A 305 -11.61 4.45 6.39
C ILE A 305 -12.06 5.90 6.45
N VAL A 306 -12.65 6.43 5.37
CA VAL A 306 -13.26 7.77 5.38
C VAL A 306 -14.38 7.85 6.41
N SER A 307 -15.29 6.86 6.42
CA SER A 307 -16.39 6.82 7.39
C SER A 307 -15.88 6.75 8.82
N LEU A 308 -14.87 5.93 9.07
CA LEU A 308 -14.28 5.75 10.39
C LEU A 308 -13.55 7.02 10.85
N ALA A 309 -12.68 7.58 10.02
CA ALA A 309 -11.92 8.79 10.35
C ALA A 309 -12.84 9.99 10.54
N THR A 310 -13.76 10.24 9.60
CA THR A 310 -14.73 11.33 9.72
C THR A 310 -15.68 11.11 10.88
N GLY A 311 -16.18 9.90 11.09
CA GLY A 311 -17.09 9.60 12.19
C GLY A 311 -16.43 9.74 13.57
N LEU A 312 -15.17 9.33 13.70
CA LEU A 312 -14.38 9.58 14.90
C LEU A 312 -14.24 11.08 15.16
N LEU A 313 -13.84 11.87 14.16
CA LEU A 313 -13.64 13.32 14.32
C LEU A 313 -14.96 14.05 14.61
N ALA A 314 -16.03 13.75 13.88
CA ALA A 314 -17.35 14.34 14.09
C ALA A 314 -17.94 13.93 15.46
N GLY A 315 -17.79 12.66 15.85
CA GLY A 315 -18.21 12.19 17.17
C GLY A 315 -17.44 12.87 18.31
N LEU A 316 -16.14 13.13 18.14
CA LEU A 316 -15.35 13.88 19.12
C LEU A 316 -15.80 15.35 19.22
N ASN A 317 -16.13 16.00 18.10
CA ASN A 317 -16.73 17.34 18.10
C ASN A 317 -18.08 17.35 18.84
N ALA A 318 -18.96 16.41 18.54
CA ALA A 318 -20.27 16.30 19.18
C ALA A 318 -20.15 16.07 20.69
N LEU A 319 -19.23 15.19 21.12
CA LEU A 319 -18.94 14.95 22.53
C LEU A 319 -18.35 16.19 23.23
N ALA A 320 -17.43 16.90 22.56
CA ALA A 320 -16.89 18.15 23.06
C ALA A 320 -17.99 19.18 23.30
N PHE A 321 -18.91 19.34 22.35
CA PHE A 321 -20.05 20.24 22.48
C PHE A 321 -21.01 19.82 23.61
N ALA A 322 -21.30 18.52 23.72
CA ALA A 322 -22.19 17.97 24.75
C ALA A 322 -21.67 18.23 26.19
N TRP A 323 -20.35 18.32 26.36
CA TRP A 323 -19.71 18.66 27.65
C TRP A 323 -19.43 20.16 27.85
N GLY A 324 -20.06 21.03 27.04
CA GLY A 324 -19.89 22.48 27.12
C GLY A 324 -18.53 22.98 26.62
N GLY A 325 -17.77 22.11 25.95
CA GLY A 325 -16.60 22.46 25.16
C GLY A 325 -16.99 23.00 23.78
N ARG A 326 -15.99 23.26 22.94
CA ARG A 326 -16.15 23.80 21.59
C ARG A 326 -15.72 22.77 20.54
N THR A 327 -15.98 23.04 19.27
CA THR A 327 -15.53 22.22 18.14
C THR A 327 -14.01 22.05 18.18
N LEU A 328 -13.54 20.80 18.25
CA LEU A 328 -12.11 20.47 18.29
C LEU A 328 -11.47 20.64 16.91
N LEU A 329 -12.20 20.29 15.85
CA LEU A 329 -11.75 20.37 14.46
C LEU A 329 -12.88 20.95 13.59
N ASP A 330 -12.62 22.03 12.86
CA ASP A 330 -13.59 22.56 11.89
C ASP A 330 -13.60 21.68 10.62
N LEU A 331 -14.45 20.64 10.65
CA LEU A 331 -14.65 19.72 9.54
C LEU A 331 -15.23 20.42 8.31
N GLY A 332 -16.04 21.47 8.49
CA GLY A 332 -16.62 22.24 7.39
C GLY A 332 -15.54 22.97 6.60
N ALA A 333 -14.67 23.70 7.30
CA ALA A 333 -13.50 24.36 6.71
C ALA A 333 -12.54 23.35 6.06
N LEU A 334 -12.28 22.21 6.72
CA LEU A 334 -11.43 21.15 6.18
C LEU A 334 -11.98 20.60 4.86
N PHE A 335 -13.26 20.26 4.80
CA PHE A 335 -13.90 19.74 3.59
C PHE A 335 -14.06 20.79 2.49
N ALA A 336 -14.23 22.06 2.86
CA ALA A 336 -14.24 23.16 1.89
C ALA A 336 -12.84 23.39 1.29
N GLY A 337 -11.79 23.33 2.12
CA GLY A 337 -10.40 23.39 1.69
C GLY A 337 -10.04 22.25 0.75
N LEU A 338 -10.34 21.01 1.12
CA LEU A 338 -10.15 19.82 0.29
C LEU A 338 -10.91 19.91 -1.05
N ALA A 339 -12.12 20.49 -1.07
CA ALA A 339 -12.86 20.67 -2.33
C ALA A 339 -12.23 21.70 -3.25
N ARG A 340 -11.68 22.78 -2.67
CA ARG A 340 -11.11 23.90 -3.41
C ARG A 340 -9.75 23.55 -3.99
N GLU A 341 -8.88 22.96 -3.17
CA GLU A 341 -7.52 22.62 -3.57
C GLU A 341 -7.11 21.25 -3.01
N PRO A 342 -7.60 20.13 -3.60
CA PRO A 342 -7.33 18.78 -3.10
C PRO A 342 -5.84 18.46 -3.02
N GLY A 343 -5.03 19.04 -3.92
CA GLY A 343 -3.58 18.81 -4.00
C GLY A 343 -2.75 19.64 -3.02
N ALA A 344 -3.37 20.51 -2.20
CA ALA A 344 -2.65 21.37 -1.28
C ALA A 344 -1.82 20.54 -0.29
N ARG A 345 -0.63 21.05 0.03
CA ARG A 345 0.37 20.32 0.82
C ARG A 345 -0.09 20.09 2.25
N GLU A 346 -0.92 20.98 2.81
CA GLU A 346 -1.53 20.79 4.14
C GLU A 346 -2.45 19.56 4.22
N PHE A 347 -2.97 19.08 3.09
CA PHE A 347 -3.85 17.90 3.06
C PHE A 347 -3.09 16.60 2.78
N TRP A 348 -1.78 16.62 2.56
CA TRP A 348 -1.03 15.42 2.21
C TRP A 348 -1.13 14.33 3.27
N TRP A 349 -1.17 14.68 4.55
CA TRP A 349 -1.36 13.68 5.61
C TRP A 349 -2.67 12.88 5.45
N ILE A 350 -3.75 13.50 4.97
CA ILE A 350 -5.04 12.85 4.69
C ILE A 350 -4.86 11.86 3.53
N HIS A 351 -4.20 12.31 2.46
CA HIS A 351 -3.91 11.48 1.30
C HIS A 351 -3.01 10.30 1.67
N PHE A 352 -1.95 10.51 2.45
CA PHE A 352 -1.05 9.45 2.89
C PHE A 352 -1.75 8.43 3.79
N MET A 353 -2.63 8.89 4.70
CA MET A 353 -3.41 8.01 5.57
C MET A 353 -4.46 7.21 4.79
N MET A 354 -5.16 7.83 3.84
CA MET A 354 -6.17 7.15 3.05
C MET A 354 -5.56 6.22 2.00
N LEU A 355 -4.55 6.68 1.26
CA LEU A 355 -3.95 5.94 0.15
C LEU A 355 -3.00 4.82 0.63
N SER A 356 -2.57 4.83 1.89
CA SER A 356 -1.76 3.71 2.44
C SER A 356 -2.52 2.39 2.39
N THR A 357 -3.83 2.44 2.59
CA THR A 357 -4.72 1.27 2.51
C THR A 357 -4.76 0.66 1.10
N LEU A 358 -4.40 1.44 0.07
CA LEU A 358 -4.34 1.01 -1.33
C LEU A 358 -2.97 0.45 -1.73
N LEU A 359 -1.91 0.63 -0.92
CA LEU A 359 -0.59 0.10 -1.25
C LEU A 359 -0.58 -1.44 -1.38
N PRO A 360 -1.21 -2.21 -0.46
CA PRO A 360 -1.34 -3.65 -0.65
C PRO A 360 -2.12 -4.00 -1.92
N THR A 361 -3.24 -3.32 -2.20
CA THR A 361 -4.04 -3.52 -3.41
C THR A 361 -3.24 -3.24 -4.67
N LEU A 362 -2.45 -2.16 -4.73
CA LEU A 362 -1.58 -1.85 -5.88
C LEU A 362 -0.55 -2.96 -6.12
N ALA A 363 0.02 -3.51 -5.05
CA ALA A 363 0.93 -4.64 -5.16
C ALA A 363 0.20 -5.91 -5.64
N HIS A 364 -0.98 -6.20 -5.08
CA HIS A 364 -1.80 -7.33 -5.56
C HIS A 364 -2.16 -7.17 -7.01
N PHE A 365 -2.58 -5.99 -7.43
CA PHE A 365 -2.99 -5.70 -8.78
C PHE A 365 -1.85 -5.84 -9.81
N PHE A 366 -0.67 -5.35 -9.46
CA PHE A 366 0.51 -5.53 -10.30
C PHE A 366 0.83 -7.02 -10.47
N ILE A 367 0.71 -7.80 -9.40
CA ILE A 367 1.03 -9.23 -9.42
C ILE A 367 -0.11 -10.07 -10.02
N ALA A 368 -1.37 -9.78 -9.72
CA ALA A 368 -2.54 -10.51 -10.19
C ALA A 368 -2.83 -10.20 -11.66
N GLY A 369 -2.55 -8.99 -12.15
CA GLY A 369 -2.54 -8.71 -13.59
C GLY A 369 -1.54 -9.59 -14.35
N GLY A 370 -0.41 -9.94 -13.73
CA GLY A 370 0.54 -10.92 -14.28
C GLY A 370 -0.02 -12.34 -14.41
N ALA A 371 -1.10 -12.67 -13.68
CA ALA A 371 -1.80 -13.94 -13.82
C ALA A 371 -2.53 -14.07 -15.17
N ALA A 372 -2.62 -12.99 -15.96
CA ALA A 372 -3.09 -13.07 -17.35
C ALA A 372 -2.25 -14.04 -18.19
N ALA A 373 -0.97 -14.24 -17.83
CA ALA A 373 -0.12 -15.28 -18.43
C ALA A 373 -0.64 -16.71 -18.22
N LEU A 374 -1.51 -16.93 -17.23
CA LEU A 374 -2.08 -18.23 -16.85
C LEU A 374 -3.42 -18.53 -17.57
N ILE A 375 -3.92 -17.62 -18.40
CA ILE A 375 -5.25 -17.75 -19.05
C ILE A 375 -5.22 -18.75 -20.21
N LEU A 376 -4.04 -19.06 -20.73
CA LEU A 376 -3.91 -19.80 -21.97
C LEU A 376 -4.36 -21.25 -21.81
N PRO A 377 -5.28 -21.73 -22.67
CA PRO A 377 -5.77 -23.09 -22.59
C PRO A 377 -4.62 -24.10 -22.78
N ASP A 378 -4.55 -25.09 -21.89
CA ASP A 378 -3.63 -26.21 -22.01
C ASP A 378 -3.82 -27.01 -23.30
N SER A 379 -5.04 -27.00 -23.86
CA SER A 379 -5.34 -27.57 -25.17
C SER A 379 -4.58 -26.87 -26.29
N TRP A 380 -4.51 -25.53 -26.28
CA TRP A 380 -3.80 -24.75 -27.29
C TRP A 380 -2.30 -25.00 -27.23
N ARG A 381 -1.72 -25.03 -26.02
CA ARG A 381 -0.31 -25.41 -25.83
C ARG A 381 -0.03 -26.82 -26.37
N ARG A 382 -0.84 -27.80 -26.00
CA ARG A 382 -0.66 -29.20 -26.45
C ARG A 382 -0.76 -29.31 -27.97
N TRP A 383 -1.70 -28.61 -28.59
CA TRP A 383 -1.83 -28.55 -30.04
C TRP A 383 -0.59 -27.95 -30.71
N ILE A 384 -0.08 -26.81 -30.21
CA ILE A 384 1.17 -26.19 -30.69
C ILE A 384 2.30 -27.22 -30.66
N LEU A 385 2.52 -27.89 -29.53
CA LEU A 385 3.65 -28.81 -29.36
C LEU A 385 3.54 -30.08 -30.21
N ALA A 386 2.33 -30.60 -30.39
CA ALA A 386 2.06 -31.81 -31.18
C ALA A 386 2.14 -31.56 -32.69
N SER A 387 1.79 -30.36 -33.14
CA SER A 387 1.65 -30.02 -34.57
C SER A 387 2.77 -29.10 -35.08
N PHE A 388 3.69 -28.68 -34.22
CA PHE A 388 4.73 -27.67 -34.50
C PHE A 388 5.53 -27.96 -35.79
N ASP A 389 5.91 -29.21 -35.98
CA ASP A 389 6.73 -29.65 -37.12
C ASP A 389 5.89 -30.00 -38.37
N ARG A 390 4.56 -30.11 -38.20
CA ARG A 390 3.64 -30.62 -39.24
C ARG A 390 2.76 -29.55 -39.87
N SER A 391 2.65 -28.38 -39.25
CA SER A 391 1.67 -27.36 -39.63
C SER A 391 2.24 -25.96 -39.43
N ASP A 392 2.21 -25.14 -40.47
CA ASP A 392 2.59 -23.73 -40.36
C ASP A 392 1.65 -22.96 -39.41
N ASP A 393 0.37 -23.34 -39.33
CA ASP A 393 -0.56 -22.78 -38.33
C ASP A 393 -0.07 -22.98 -36.89
N ALA A 394 0.54 -24.13 -36.58
CA ALA A 394 1.08 -24.41 -35.24
C ALA A 394 2.33 -23.56 -34.95
N ARG A 395 3.14 -23.26 -35.97
CA ARG A 395 4.27 -22.32 -35.86
C ARG A 395 3.80 -20.89 -35.64
N TRP A 396 2.73 -20.47 -36.32
CA TRP A 396 2.05 -19.21 -36.05
C TRP A 396 1.47 -19.16 -34.64
N GLY A 397 0.84 -20.25 -34.18
CA GLY A 397 0.37 -20.39 -32.80
C GLY A 397 1.51 -20.23 -31.78
N ALA A 398 2.66 -20.88 -32.02
CA ALA A 398 3.86 -20.72 -31.19
C ALA A 398 4.40 -19.28 -31.21
N PHE A 399 4.40 -18.62 -32.37
CA PHE A 399 4.79 -17.22 -32.50
C PHE A 399 3.89 -16.30 -31.67
N LEU A 400 2.57 -16.47 -31.79
CA LEU A 400 1.60 -15.71 -31.01
C LEU A 400 1.81 -15.95 -29.51
N TYR A 401 1.96 -17.21 -29.10
CA TYR A 401 2.21 -17.58 -27.72
C TYR A 401 3.49 -16.96 -27.17
N ALA A 402 4.63 -17.17 -27.83
CA ALA A 402 5.92 -16.67 -27.35
C ALA A 402 6.02 -15.14 -27.36
N SER A 403 5.30 -14.49 -28.29
CA SER A 403 5.39 -13.05 -28.49
C SER A 403 4.43 -12.26 -27.62
N PHE A 404 3.16 -12.68 -27.52
CA PHE A 404 2.10 -11.88 -26.91
C PHE A 404 1.80 -12.23 -25.47
N VAL A 405 2.09 -13.45 -25.02
CA VAL A 405 1.85 -13.84 -23.61
C VAL A 405 2.66 -12.99 -22.62
N PRO A 406 3.95 -12.69 -22.86
CA PRO A 406 4.70 -11.80 -21.98
C PRO A 406 4.17 -10.36 -22.03
N LEU A 407 3.73 -9.92 -23.21
CA LEU A 407 3.15 -8.58 -23.39
C LEU A 407 1.81 -8.47 -22.67
N LEU A 408 0.95 -9.48 -22.75
CA LEU A 408 -0.32 -9.55 -22.04
C LEU A 408 -0.10 -9.51 -20.52
N ALA A 409 0.90 -10.25 -20.03
CA ALA A 409 1.26 -10.26 -18.61
C ALA A 409 1.75 -8.91 -18.08
N LEU A 410 2.24 -8.02 -18.95
CA LEU A 410 2.65 -6.66 -18.62
C LEU A 410 1.53 -5.64 -18.87
N ALA A 411 0.83 -5.79 -19.98
CA ALA A 411 -0.27 -4.91 -20.39
C ALA A 411 -1.46 -5.01 -19.44
N ALA A 412 -1.74 -6.20 -18.90
CA ALA A 412 -2.82 -6.39 -17.92
C ALA A 412 -2.58 -5.52 -16.67
N PRO A 413 -1.46 -5.64 -15.92
CA PRO A 413 -1.13 -4.74 -14.81
C PRO A 413 -1.16 -3.26 -15.16
N VAL A 414 -0.62 -2.88 -16.33
CA VAL A 414 -0.56 -1.48 -16.77
C VAL A 414 -1.95 -0.93 -17.08
N GLY A 415 -2.77 -1.66 -17.83
CA GLY A 415 -4.14 -1.26 -18.18
C GLY A 415 -5.03 -1.20 -16.95
N LEU A 416 -4.81 -2.11 -16.02
CA LEU A 416 -5.40 -2.12 -14.69
C LEU A 416 -5.01 -0.83 -13.92
N LEU A 417 -3.71 -0.51 -13.77
CA LEU A 417 -3.24 0.71 -13.09
C LEU A 417 -3.74 1.98 -13.77
N TRP A 418 -3.79 1.98 -15.10
CA TRP A 418 -4.36 3.06 -15.89
C TRP A 418 -5.87 3.21 -15.65
N GLY A 419 -6.61 2.10 -15.57
CA GLY A 419 -8.04 2.11 -15.22
C GLY A 419 -8.29 2.68 -13.83
N LEU A 420 -7.46 2.33 -12.84
CA LEU A 420 -7.51 2.93 -11.51
C LEU A 420 -7.22 4.44 -11.56
N TYR A 421 -6.16 4.84 -12.27
CA TYR A 421 -5.82 6.25 -12.48
C TYR A 421 -6.97 7.02 -13.13
N LEU A 422 -7.57 6.49 -14.20
CA LEU A 422 -8.74 7.09 -14.85
C LEU A 422 -9.93 7.16 -13.89
N SER A 423 -10.19 6.12 -13.10
CA SER A 423 -11.28 6.13 -12.11
C SER A 423 -11.10 7.25 -11.08
N ILE A 424 -9.85 7.53 -10.70
CA ILE A 424 -9.51 8.58 -9.74
C ILE A 424 -9.49 9.98 -10.38
N THR A 425 -9.08 10.11 -11.65
CA THR A 425 -8.80 11.42 -12.28
C THR A 425 -9.83 11.86 -13.33
N ALA A 426 -10.60 10.94 -13.91
CA ALA A 426 -11.64 11.27 -14.87
C ALA A 426 -12.79 12.04 -14.21
N HIS A 427 -13.55 12.77 -15.03
CA HIS A 427 -14.70 13.57 -14.59
C HIS A 427 -14.38 14.53 -13.43
N HIS A 428 -13.22 15.20 -13.49
CA HIS A 428 -12.76 16.12 -12.45
C HIS A 428 -12.59 15.46 -11.07
N GLY A 429 -12.22 14.18 -11.05
CA GLY A 429 -12.01 13.43 -9.81
C GLY A 429 -13.30 12.99 -9.15
N ALA A 430 -14.26 12.46 -9.93
CA ALA A 430 -15.57 12.04 -9.45
C ALA A 430 -15.51 11.09 -8.24
N VAL A 431 -14.54 10.17 -8.19
CA VAL A 431 -14.34 9.30 -7.02
C VAL A 431 -13.90 10.10 -5.79
N GLY A 432 -12.95 11.04 -5.95
CA GLY A 432 -12.52 11.93 -4.86
C GLY A 432 -13.66 12.80 -4.35
N MET A 433 -14.46 13.35 -5.26
CA MET A 433 -15.65 14.13 -4.91
C MET A 433 -16.76 13.28 -4.28
N ALA A 434 -16.95 12.04 -4.72
CA ALA A 434 -17.87 11.11 -4.09
C ALA A 434 -17.44 10.76 -2.67
N LEU A 435 -16.15 10.52 -2.44
CA LEU A 435 -15.60 10.29 -1.10
C LEU A 435 -15.75 11.52 -0.21
N LEU A 436 -15.52 12.72 -0.74
CA LEU A 436 -15.69 13.96 0.00
C LEU A 436 -17.17 14.21 0.37
N ASN A 437 -18.09 13.98 -0.56
CA ASN A 437 -19.52 14.08 -0.31
C ASN A 437 -20.00 13.02 0.70
N TRP A 438 -19.45 11.81 0.62
CA TRP A 438 -19.69 10.76 1.61
C TRP A 438 -19.20 11.17 3.00
N ALA A 439 -17.98 11.71 3.10
CA ALA A 439 -17.43 12.24 4.34
C ALA A 439 -18.35 13.32 4.94
N ARG A 440 -18.78 14.29 4.13
CA ARG A 440 -19.75 15.32 4.56
C ARG A 440 -21.05 14.72 5.09
N GLY A 441 -21.58 13.69 4.40
CA GLY A 441 -22.77 12.98 4.84
C GLY A 441 -22.59 12.30 6.21
N ILE A 442 -21.47 11.60 6.42
CA ILE A 442 -21.14 11.00 7.72
C ILE A 442 -20.98 12.06 8.81
N ALA A 443 -20.31 13.17 8.50
CA ALA A 443 -20.12 14.26 9.44
C ALA A 443 -21.46 14.88 9.86
N ALA A 444 -22.34 15.19 8.91
CA ALA A 444 -23.67 15.77 9.17
C ALA A 444 -24.60 14.84 9.97
N LEU A 445 -24.42 13.51 9.86
CA LEU A 445 -25.19 12.54 10.65
C LEU A 445 -24.81 12.56 12.14
N LEU A 446 -23.56 12.91 12.46
CA LEU A 446 -23.01 12.82 13.82
C LEU A 446 -22.85 14.19 14.49
N ASP A 447 -22.69 15.23 13.69
CA ASP A 447 -22.63 16.62 14.10
C ASP A 447 -23.64 17.42 13.25
N PRO A 448 -24.89 17.57 13.72
CA PRO A 448 -25.95 18.22 12.95
C PRO A 448 -25.78 19.74 12.83
N TRP A 449 -24.74 20.32 13.43
CA TRP A 449 -24.45 21.75 13.40
C TRP A 449 -23.41 22.15 12.33
N LEU A 450 -23.03 21.18 11.49
CA LEU A 450 -21.92 21.23 10.53
C LEU A 450 -22.37 21.72 9.14
#